data_AF-A0A7W0QRQ9-F1
#
_entry.id   AF-A0A7W0QRQ9-F1
#
_cell.length_a   1.000
_cell.length_b   1.000
_cell.length_c   1.000
_cell.angle_alpha   90.00
_cell.angle_beta   90.00
_cell.angle_gamma   90.00
#
_symmetry.space_group_name_H-M   'P 1'
#
loop_
_entity.id
_entity.type
_entity.pdbx_description
1 polymer ?
#
loop_
_entity_poly.entity_id
_entity_poly.type
_entity_poly.pdbx_seq_one_letter_code
_entity_poly.pdbx_strand_id
1 'polypeptide(L)' 'MPSPQSKPVICIGLISGTSVDGVDVAIVEIAGHAAESTVRLLAFETIPYPEPVRTELLALYDDQTNAVARLCSLNVVV' A
#
# COMPACT_ATOMS: atom_id res chain seq x y z
N MET A 1 -16.99 -23.50 -22.92
CA MET A 1 -17.68 -22.27 -23.37
C MET A 1 -16.76 -21.10 -23.03
N PRO A 2 -16.56 -20.11 -23.92
CA PRO A 2 -15.83 -18.92 -23.53
C PRO A 2 -16.66 -18.19 -22.47
N SER A 3 -16.04 -17.90 -21.33
CA SER A 3 -16.61 -17.06 -20.28
C SER A 3 -16.90 -15.66 -20.83
N PRO A 4 -17.91 -14.93 -20.32
CA PRO A 4 -18.15 -13.56 -20.73
C PRO A 4 -16.89 -12.74 -20.45
N GLN A 5 -16.27 -12.17 -21.50
CA GLN A 5 -15.11 -11.30 -21.35
C GLN A 5 -15.52 -10.08 -20.53
N SER A 6 -15.13 -10.06 -19.26
CA SER A 6 -15.29 -8.91 -18.37
C SER A 6 -14.48 -7.74 -18.90
N LYS A 7 -15.09 -6.55 -18.89
CA LYS A 7 -14.37 -5.30 -19.20
C LYS A 7 -13.17 -5.16 -18.24
N PRO A 8 -11.98 -4.74 -18.72
CA PRO A 8 -10.85 -4.50 -17.84
C PRO A 8 -11.17 -3.44 -16.79
N VAL A 9 -10.66 -3.65 -15.57
CA VAL A 9 -10.83 -2.76 -14.42
C VAL A 9 -9.49 -2.12 -14.07
N ILE A 10 -9.49 -0.82 -13.79
CA ILE A 10 -8.31 -0.12 -13.27
C ILE A 10 -8.37 -0.15 -11.75
N CYS A 11 -7.31 -0.64 -11.13
CA CYS A 11 -7.13 -0.74 -9.68
C CYS A 11 -5.89 0.02 -9.24
N ILE A 12 -5.88 0.45 -7.98
CA ILE A 12 -4.69 1.00 -7.31
C ILE A 12 -4.32 0.04 -6.18
N GLY A 13 -3.11 -0.51 -6.24
CA GLY A 13 -2.49 -1.25 -5.15
C GLY A 13 -1.64 -0.32 -4.30
N LEU A 14 -1.76 -0.42 -2.98
CA LEU A 14 -0.97 0.32 -2.01
C LEU A 14 -0.28 -0.68 -1.07
N ILE A 15 1.02 -0.53 -0.86
CA ILE A 15 1.76 -1.32 0.12
C ILE A 15 2.81 -0.47 0.83
N SER A 16 2.92 -0.63 2.15
CA SER A 16 4.04 -0.10 2.94
C SER A 16 4.92 -1.26 3.35
N GLY A 17 6.17 -1.26 2.88
CA GLY A 17 7.18 -2.22 3.33
C GLY A 17 7.61 -1.97 4.78
N THR A 18 8.35 -2.94 5.35
CA THR A 18 8.91 -2.82 6.71
C THR A 18 10.13 -1.88 6.78
N SER A 19 10.59 -1.34 5.66
CA SER A 19 11.70 -0.38 5.64
C SER A 19 11.30 1.03 6.08
N VAL A 20 10.00 1.31 6.19
CA VAL A 20 9.45 2.62 6.67
C VAL A 20 9.89 3.80 5.79
N ASP A 21 10.15 3.55 4.50
CA ASP A 21 10.60 4.60 3.58
C ASP A 21 9.45 5.30 2.84
N GLY A 22 8.27 4.66 2.77
CA GLY A 22 7.11 5.22 2.11
C GLY A 22 6.04 4.17 1.78
N VAL A 23 5.10 4.59 0.93
CA VAL A 23 4.03 3.77 0.36
C VAL A 23 4.28 3.57 -1.12
N ASP A 24 4.42 2.33 -1.54
CA ASP A 24 4.44 1.97 -2.95
C ASP A 24 3.02 1.99 -3.52
N VAL A 25 2.85 2.66 -4.65
CA VAL A 25 1.60 2.83 -5.36
C VAL A 25 1.73 2.20 -6.73
N ALA A 26 0.85 1.25 -7.05
CA ALA A 26 0.79 0.62 -8.37
C ALA A 26 -0.60 0.80 -8.97
N ILE A 27 -0.70 1.51 -10.10
CA ILE A 27 -1.92 1.54 -10.91
C ILE A 27 -1.84 0.37 -11.88
N VAL A 28 -2.83 -0.51 -11.84
CA VAL A 28 -2.87 -1.72 -12.67
C VAL A 28 -4.19 -1.83 -13.42
N GLU A 29 -4.13 -2.42 -14.61
CA GLU A 29 -5.29 -2.88 -15.34
C GLU A 29 -5.42 -4.39 -15.15
N ILE A 30 -6.58 -4.84 -14.67
CA ILE A 30 -6.90 -6.26 -14.48
C ILE A 30 -7.97 -6.65 -15.48
N ALA A 31 -7.71 -7.69 -16.27
CA ALA A 31 -8.63 -8.20 -17.28
C ALA A 31 -8.80 -9.72 -17.15
N GLY A 32 -9.91 -10.28 -17.63
CA GLY A 32 -10.20 -11.71 -17.54
C GLY A 32 -10.91 -12.11 -16.24
N HIS A 33 -10.99 -13.41 -15.99
CA HIS A 33 -11.73 -13.96 -14.86
C HIS A 33 -11.03 -15.18 -14.26
N ALA A 34 -11.03 -15.30 -12.93
CA ALA A 34 -10.45 -16.40 -12.18
C ALA A 34 -9.00 -16.72 -12.63
N ALA A 35 -8.72 -17.95 -13.04
CA ALA A 35 -7.39 -18.40 -13.45
C ALA A 35 -6.89 -17.77 -14.76
N GLU A 36 -7.77 -17.15 -15.54
CA GLU A 36 -7.43 -16.46 -16.80
C GLU A 36 -7.19 -14.95 -16.60
N SER A 37 -7.14 -14.49 -15.34
CA SER A 37 -6.92 -13.07 -15.04
C SER A 37 -5.50 -12.65 -15.40
N THR A 38 -5.38 -11.53 -16.10
CA THR A 38 -4.10 -10.90 -16.44
C THR A 38 -4.00 -9.53 -15.76
N VAL A 39 -2.78 -9.14 -15.41
CA VAL A 39 -2.49 -7.85 -14.75
C VAL A 39 -1.45 -7.10 -15.58
N ARG A 40 -1.76 -5.86 -15.93
CA ARG A 40 -0.85 -4.94 -16.62
C ARG A 40 -0.56 -3.73 -15.74
N LEU A 41 0.72 -3.48 -15.44
CA LEU A 41 1.15 -2.28 -14.72
C LEU A 41 1.00 -1.05 -15.63
N LEU A 42 0.29 -0.04 -15.16
CA LEU A 42 0.09 1.24 -15.87
C LEU A 42 1.04 2.32 -15.34
N ALA A 43 1.20 2.38 -14.01
CA ALA A 43 2.09 3.33 -13.35
C ALA A 43 2.56 2.76 -12.00
N PHE A 44 3.76 3.17 -11.58
CA PHE A 44 4.32 2.83 -10.29
C PHE A 44 5.07 4.03 -9.70
N GLU A 45 4.88 4.30 -8.41
CA GLU A 45 5.61 5.33 -7.67
C GLU A 45 5.71 4.96 -6.19
N THR A 46 6.80 5.36 -5.54
CA THR A 46 6.95 5.27 -4.08
C THR A 46 6.80 6.67 -3.49
N ILE A 47 5.79 6.85 -2.64
CA ILE A 47 5.51 8.12 -1.97
C ILE A 47 6.15 8.08 -0.58
N PRO A 48 7.12 8.97 -0.26
CA PRO A 48 7.77 8.95 1.04
C PRO A 48 6.79 9.32 2.16
N TYR A 49 6.97 8.71 3.33
CA TYR A 49 6.23 9.14 4.52
C TYR A 49 6.59 10.58 4.89
N PRO A 50 5.63 11.37 5.41
CA PRO A 50 5.96 12.62 6.08
C PRO A 50 6.99 12.36 7.19
N GLU A 51 8.00 13.23 7.29
CA GLU A 51 9.11 13.07 8.24
C GLU A 51 8.64 12.82 9.69
N PRO A 52 7.63 13.52 10.24
CA PRO A 52 7.16 13.28 11.60
C PRO A 52 6.61 11.86 11.80
N VAL A 53 5.92 11.32 10.80
CA VAL A 53 5.34 9.96 10.82
C VAL A 53 6.46 8.93 10.79
N ARG A 54 7.43 9.12 9.89
CA ARG A 54 8.58 8.24 9.76
C ARG A 54 9.42 8.22 11.05
N THR A 55 9.67 9.39 11.62
CA THR A 55 10.45 9.52 12.86
C THR A 55 9.76 8.83 14.05
N GLU A 56 8.44 8.97 14.19
CA GLU A 56 7.69 8.30 15.25
C GLU A 56 7.62 6.78 15.06
N LEU A 57 7.44 6.30 13.82
CA LEU A 57 7.49 4.87 13.49
C LEU A 57 8.85 4.26 13.84
N LEU A 58 9.95 4.99 13.57
CA LEU A 58 11.29 4.55 13.94
C LEU A 58 11.50 4.56 15.46
N ALA A 59 11.02 5.59 16.14
CA ALA A 59 11.13 5.70 17.60
C ALA A 59 10.37 4.59 18.35
N LEU A 60 9.32 4.01 17.75
CA LEU A 60 8.60 2.86 18.29
C LEU A 60 9.42 1.55 18.28
N TYR A 61 10.54 1.47 17.56
CA TYR A 61 11.44 0.31 17.68
C TYR A 61 12.31 0.41 18.94
N ASP A 62 12.77 1.63 19.27
CA ASP A 62 13.73 1.86 20.36
C ASP A 62 13.05 2.13 21.71
N ASP A 63 11.96 2.89 21.73
CA ASP A 63 11.24 3.27 22.95
C ASP A 63 9.83 2.68 22.98
N GLN A 64 9.65 1.68 23.85
CA GLN A 64 8.37 1.01 24.06
C GLN A 64 7.43 1.73 25.04
N THR A 65 7.84 2.87 25.59
CA THR A 65 7.01 3.65 26.51
C THR A 65 5.73 4.10 25.81
N ASN A 66 4.58 3.69 26.36
CA ASN A 66 3.26 3.96 25.77
C ASN A 66 3.11 3.52 24.30
N ALA A 67 3.88 2.52 23.84
CA ALA A 67 3.94 2.11 22.43
C ALA A 67 2.58 1.85 21.79
N VAL A 68 1.64 1.24 22.51
CA VAL A 68 0.28 0.98 21.98
C VAL A 68 -0.47 2.27 21.68
N ALA A 69 -0.45 3.24 22.61
CA ALA A 69 -1.14 4.51 22.40
C ALA A 69 -0.49 5.32 21.26
N ARG A 70 0.84 5.33 21.22
CA ARG A 70 1.64 5.96 20.14
C ARG A 70 1.35 5.31 18.78
N LEU A 71 1.39 3.98 18.69
CA LEU A 71 1.03 3.23 17.49
C LEU A 71 -0.42 3.48 17.04
N CYS A 72 -1.38 3.47 17.97
CA CYS A 72 -2.78 3.77 17.64
C CYS A 72 -2.95 5.18 17.08
N SER A 73 -2.16 6.16 17.56
CA SER A 73 -2.19 7.52 17.02
C SER A 73 -1.70 7.59 15.56
N LEU A 74 -0.78 6.71 15.17
CA LEU A 74 -0.27 6.63 13.79
C LEU A 74 -1.23 5.95 12.82
N ASN A 75 -2.28 5.27 13.30
CA ASN A 75 -3.29 4.68 12.43
C ASN A 75 -4.09 5.76 11.66
N VAL A 76 -4.19 6.97 12.23
CA VAL A 76 -4.82 8.13 11.57
C VAL A 76 -3.93 9.34 11.79
N VAL A 77 -3.26 9.75 10.73
CA VAL A 77 -2.40 10.95 10.71
C VAL A 77 -3.04 12.00 9.80
N VAL A 78 -3.10 13.23 10.29
CA VAL A 78 -3.68 14.41 9.60
C VAL A 78 -2.61 15.17 8.85
#